data_AF-A0AAD8QIZ1-F1
#
_entry.id   AF-A0AAD8QIZ1-F1
#
_cell.length_a   1.000
_cell.length_b   1.000
_cell.length_c   1.000
_cell.angle_alpha   90.00
_cell.angle_beta   90.00
_cell.angle_gamma   90.00
#
_symmetry.space_group_name_H-M   'P 1'
#
loop_
_entity.id
_entity.type
_entity.pdbx_description
1 polymer ?
#
loop_
_entity_poly.entity_id
_entity_poly.type
_entity_poly.pdbx_seq_one_letter_code
_entity_poly.pdbx_strand_id
1 'polypeptide(L)'
;MGKWSPTICYFLRSVLLCTPVSVLAPGMRLTPGKTLTSDQGSFALGFFSPSNSTQNTYVGIWFNDIPVHTVVWVANRDNPITDASSAMLGMTDNSTLVLSESSGPEDPSKGRFSGGNDLNSPLQYFVWDGSVPYWRAAVWTGYVYSNMGLQTVSSLLYMTIYKGTDGESYATFGLSDGSSRILYKIDYSGKTVLLRWNTSLTDWTPITPWPAYRCNFYGYCGAYGYCDNTDAIPACKCLDGFDPINKTEWVTGNFSQGCRRKEALECGGGDGFLTLPAMKVPDKFLRLWNKSFDECTAECSRNCSCLAYAYANLSTSNIDGDTTRCLMWTGELIDVAKGGDIGNEDLYLRLAGLSSKGRMSIIVKVVPAISASLLLLLLLACVVWFHRFKGKHDEKGRLKVWDLSITDGLGEETCEVPFISFEEIVAATDNFSLSKLLGQGGFGKVYKGLLHGDKEVAVKRLSRGSGQGAIEFRNEVVVIAKLQHRNLVRLVCYCVQGDEKLLIYEYLPNKSLDTFIFNYENKLMLDWTTRFNIIKGVARGLLYLHQDSRLMIIHRDLKTSNILLDGDMNPKISDFGMARIFGGDEQQANTNRVVGT
;
A
#
# COMPACT_ATOMS: atom_id res chain seq x y z
N MET A 1 -56.35 -14.08 -57.81
CA MET A 1 -55.84 -12.71 -57.69
C MET A 1 -55.29 -12.55 -56.28
N GLY A 2 -54.03 -12.29 -55.97
CA GLY A 2 -52.77 -12.27 -56.68
C GLY A 2 -51.72 -12.31 -55.55
N LYS A 3 -50.77 -13.24 -55.62
CA LYS A 3 -49.70 -13.39 -54.62
C LYS A 3 -48.78 -12.17 -54.71
N TRP A 4 -48.59 -11.45 -53.60
CA TRP A 4 -47.52 -10.45 -53.50
C TRP A 4 -46.18 -11.17 -53.30
N SER A 5 -45.22 -10.82 -54.15
CA SER A 5 -43.87 -11.39 -54.24
C SER A 5 -43.01 -11.02 -53.01
N PRO A 6 -42.11 -11.89 -52.51
CA PRO A 6 -41.21 -11.59 -51.39
C PRO A 6 -40.10 -10.57 -51.71
N THR A 7 -40.08 -10.02 -52.93
CA THR A 7 -38.98 -9.18 -53.44
C THR A 7 -38.95 -7.76 -52.86
N ILE A 8 -40.03 -7.30 -52.22
CA ILE A 8 -40.11 -5.91 -51.69
C ILE A 8 -39.46 -5.78 -50.30
N CYS A 9 -39.25 -6.86 -49.55
CA CYS A 9 -38.56 -6.79 -48.26
C CYS A 9 -37.02 -6.72 -48.37
N TYR A 10 -36.44 -6.92 -49.55
CA TYR A 10 -34.97 -6.86 -49.73
C TYR A 10 -34.43 -5.47 -50.09
N PHE A 11 -35.29 -4.51 -50.45
CA PHE A 11 -34.85 -3.16 -50.84
C PHE A 11 -34.81 -2.14 -49.69
N LEU A 12 -35.24 -2.51 -48.47
CA LEU A 12 -35.10 -1.68 -47.26
C LEU A 12 -34.00 -2.17 -46.29
N ARG A 13 -33.16 -3.13 -46.74
CA ARG A 13 -32.01 -3.64 -45.97
C ARG A 13 -30.64 -3.20 -46.51
N SER A 14 -30.63 -2.22 -47.41
CA SER A 14 -29.41 -1.51 -47.83
C SER A 14 -29.37 -0.10 -47.25
N VAL A 15 -29.73 0.07 -45.98
CA VAL A 15 -29.09 1.13 -45.20
C VAL A 15 -27.64 0.71 -45.11
N LEU A 16 -26.76 1.43 -45.81
CA LEU A 16 -25.33 1.36 -45.63
C LEU A 16 -25.05 1.33 -44.12
N LEU A 17 -24.73 0.15 -43.59
CA LEU A 17 -23.99 0.06 -42.34
C LEU A 17 -22.61 0.59 -42.72
N CYS A 18 -22.47 1.91 -42.64
CA CYS A 18 -21.18 2.59 -42.70
C CYS A 18 -20.41 2.04 -41.51
N THR A 19 -19.55 1.04 -41.74
CA THR A 19 -18.63 0.57 -40.70
C THR A 19 -17.80 1.78 -40.30
N PRO A 20 -17.72 2.12 -39.00
CA PRO A 20 -16.91 3.23 -38.55
C PRO A 20 -15.49 3.05 -39.08
N VAL A 21 -14.96 4.05 -39.78
CA VAL A 21 -13.59 3.99 -40.28
C VAL A 21 -12.66 4.24 -39.10
N SER A 22 -11.85 3.26 -38.72
CA SER A 22 -10.89 3.39 -37.61
C SER A 22 -9.49 3.79 -38.05
N VAL A 23 -9.22 3.78 -39.37
CA VAL A 23 -7.90 4.03 -39.94
C VAL A 23 -7.97 5.14 -41.00
N LEU A 24 -7.14 6.17 -40.84
CA LEU A 24 -6.89 7.17 -41.89
C LEU A 24 -5.68 6.73 -42.71
N ALA A 25 -5.90 6.15 -43.90
CA ALA A 25 -4.80 5.75 -44.78
C ALA A 25 -4.22 6.97 -45.55
N PRO A 26 -2.95 6.90 -46.00
CA PRO A 26 -2.38 7.91 -46.90
C PRO A 26 -3.29 8.18 -48.10
N GLY A 27 -3.57 9.46 -48.38
CA GLY A 27 -4.49 9.90 -49.43
C GLY A 27 -5.98 9.97 -49.02
N MET A 28 -6.38 9.40 -47.87
CA MET A 28 -7.71 9.64 -47.31
C MET A 28 -7.77 10.97 -46.57
N ARG A 29 -8.93 11.64 -46.64
CA ARG A 29 -9.16 12.94 -46.01
C ARG A 29 -10.42 12.89 -45.15
N LEU A 30 -10.30 13.37 -43.92
CA LEU A 30 -11.42 13.61 -43.02
C LEU A 30 -11.89 15.06 -43.19
N THR A 31 -13.19 15.24 -43.35
CA THR A 31 -13.86 16.55 -43.50
C THR A 31 -14.85 16.74 -42.35
N PRO A 32 -15.29 17.97 -42.06
CA PRO A 32 -16.34 18.20 -41.07
C PRO A 32 -17.59 17.36 -41.34
N GLY A 33 -18.20 16.87 -40.25
CA GLY A 33 -19.32 15.93 -40.31
C GLY A 33 -18.94 14.46 -40.50
N LYS A 34 -17.68 14.13 -40.79
CA LYS A 34 -17.15 12.77 -40.73
C LYS A 34 -16.27 12.57 -39.50
N THR A 35 -16.31 11.37 -38.95
CA THR A 35 -15.52 10.97 -37.79
C THR A 35 -14.75 9.69 -38.08
N LEU A 36 -13.60 9.54 -37.43
CA LEU A 36 -12.93 8.26 -37.27
C LEU A 36 -13.28 7.72 -35.89
N THR A 37 -13.60 6.44 -35.79
CA THR A 37 -13.97 5.81 -34.52
C THR A 37 -12.95 4.75 -34.18
N SER A 38 -12.51 4.69 -32.92
CA SER A 38 -11.57 3.66 -32.48
C SER A 38 -12.16 2.25 -32.66
N ASP A 39 -11.30 1.22 -32.75
CA ASP A 39 -11.72 -0.17 -33.05
C ASP A 39 -12.79 -0.73 -32.09
N GLN A 40 -12.82 -0.24 -30.84
CA GLN A 40 -13.77 -0.63 -29.79
C GLN A 40 -14.95 0.36 -29.65
N GLY A 41 -15.05 1.37 -30.52
CA GLY A 41 -16.13 2.35 -30.49
C GLY A 41 -16.06 3.40 -29.38
N SER A 42 -15.04 3.35 -28.51
CA SER A 42 -14.98 4.18 -27.29
C SER A 42 -14.61 5.63 -27.54
N PHE A 43 -13.83 5.91 -28.59
CA PHE A 43 -13.39 7.26 -28.94
C PHE A 43 -13.74 7.58 -30.38
N ALA A 44 -13.99 8.86 -30.64
CA ALA A 44 -14.07 9.39 -31.99
C ALA A 44 -13.12 10.58 -32.16
N LEU A 45 -12.51 10.67 -33.34
CA LEU A 45 -11.72 11.80 -33.81
C LEU A 45 -12.50 12.51 -34.92
N GLY A 46 -12.56 13.84 -34.86
CA GLY A 46 -13.13 14.63 -35.94
C GLY A 46 -13.14 16.11 -35.63
N PHE A 47 -13.91 16.85 -36.45
CA PHE A 47 -14.09 18.29 -36.27
C PHE A 47 -15.24 18.57 -35.32
N PHE A 48 -15.06 19.55 -34.42
CA PHE A 48 -16.10 20.02 -33.51
C PHE A 48 -16.01 21.53 -33.30
N SER A 49 -17.13 22.14 -32.89
CA SER A 49 -17.21 23.54 -32.46
C SER A 49 -17.80 23.60 -31.05
N PRO A 50 -17.25 24.39 -30.12
CA PRO A 50 -17.82 24.57 -28.79
C PRO A 50 -19.23 25.17 -28.87
N SER A 51 -20.10 24.82 -27.93
CA SER A 51 -21.54 25.18 -27.93
C SER A 51 -21.84 26.68 -28.06
N ASN A 52 -20.87 27.55 -27.76
CA ASN A 52 -21.01 29.01 -27.79
C ASN A 52 -20.26 29.68 -28.95
N SER A 53 -19.65 28.94 -29.88
CA SER A 53 -18.94 29.50 -31.03
C SER A 53 -19.29 28.76 -32.32
N THR A 54 -19.78 29.49 -33.32
CA THR A 54 -20.02 29.00 -34.68
C THR A 54 -18.88 29.33 -35.64
N GLN A 55 -17.90 30.11 -35.19
CA GLN A 55 -16.81 30.61 -36.03
C GLN A 55 -15.54 29.78 -35.89
N ASN A 56 -15.32 29.12 -34.74
CA ASN A 56 -14.08 28.39 -34.49
C ASN A 56 -14.31 26.87 -34.47
N THR A 57 -13.58 26.18 -35.33
CA THR A 57 -13.60 24.73 -35.50
C THR A 57 -12.28 24.13 -35.08
N TYR A 58 -12.37 23.01 -34.36
CA TYR A 58 -11.23 22.29 -33.84
C TYR A 58 -11.26 20.84 -34.27
N VAL A 59 -10.08 20.24 -34.38
CA VAL A 59 -9.93 18.79 -34.44
C VAL A 59 -9.69 18.29 -33.03
N GLY A 60 -10.50 17.34 -32.59
CA GLY A 60 -10.37 16.76 -31.26
C GLY A 60 -10.74 15.29 -31.20
N ILE A 61 -10.40 14.68 -30.07
CA ILE A 61 -10.82 13.33 -29.70
C ILE A 61 -11.83 13.47 -28.56
N TRP A 62 -12.94 12.73 -28.62
CA TRP A 62 -13.96 12.69 -27.57
C TRP A 62 -14.43 11.26 -27.31
N PHE A 63 -15.10 11.06 -26.17
CA PHE A 63 -15.78 9.80 -25.88
C PHE A 63 -16.98 9.62 -26.82
N ASN A 64 -16.98 8.55 -27.60
CA ASN A 64 -18.02 8.27 -28.61
C ASN A 64 -19.19 7.47 -28.03
N ASP A 65 -18.94 6.71 -26.97
CA ASP A 65 -19.91 5.90 -26.24
C ASP A 65 -20.59 6.65 -25.07
N ILE A 66 -20.24 7.92 -24.86
CA ILE A 66 -20.80 8.78 -23.81
C ILE A 66 -21.70 9.85 -24.44
N PRO A 67 -22.98 9.98 -24.02
CA PRO A 67 -23.93 10.91 -24.62
C PRO A 67 -23.58 12.39 -24.37
N VAL A 68 -22.81 12.68 -23.33
CA VAL A 68 -22.28 14.02 -23.04
C VAL A 68 -21.02 14.25 -23.86
N HIS A 69 -21.06 15.20 -24.81
CA HIS A 69 -19.92 15.51 -25.69
C HIS A 69 -18.70 16.00 -24.90
N THR A 70 -17.77 15.09 -24.64
CA THR A 70 -16.64 15.29 -23.74
C THR A 70 -15.33 15.13 -24.50
N VAL A 71 -14.70 16.26 -24.83
CA VAL A 71 -13.43 16.32 -25.56
C VAL A 71 -12.26 16.08 -24.62
N VAL A 72 -11.39 15.12 -24.96
CA VAL A 72 -10.22 14.70 -24.15
C VAL A 72 -8.89 15.18 -24.74
N TRP A 73 -8.87 15.55 -26.02
CA TRP A 73 -7.69 16.06 -26.70
C TRP A 73 -8.09 16.99 -27.85
N VAL A 74 -7.27 18.01 -28.12
CA VAL A 74 -7.49 19.00 -29.19
C VAL A 74 -6.17 19.24 -29.92
N ALA A 75 -6.17 19.08 -31.25
CA ALA A 75 -4.98 19.19 -32.10
C ALA A 75 -4.54 20.64 -32.27
N ASN A 76 -5.46 21.48 -32.73
CA ASN A 76 -5.20 22.86 -33.12
C ASN A 76 -5.65 23.84 -32.04
N ARG A 77 -5.26 23.53 -30.80
CA ARG A 77 -5.72 24.24 -29.60
C ARG A 77 -5.36 25.73 -29.60
N ASP A 78 -4.21 26.10 -30.15
CA ASP A 78 -3.74 27.49 -30.21
C ASP A 78 -4.03 28.15 -31.58
N ASN A 79 -4.56 27.38 -32.54
CA ASN A 79 -4.78 27.81 -33.93
C ASN A 79 -6.15 27.30 -34.45
N PRO A 80 -7.28 27.91 -34.00
CA PRO A 80 -8.61 27.53 -34.47
C PRO A 80 -8.75 27.64 -35.98
N ILE A 81 -9.58 26.76 -36.57
CA ILE A 81 -9.98 26.86 -37.96
C ILE A 81 -11.20 27.77 -38.03
N THR A 82 -11.07 28.89 -38.73
CA THR A 82 -12.10 29.94 -38.82
C THR A 82 -13.07 29.73 -39.98
N ASP A 83 -12.68 28.94 -40.99
CA ASP A 83 -13.54 28.47 -42.07
C ASP A 83 -13.63 26.94 -42.08
N ALA A 84 -14.73 26.41 -41.55
CA ALA A 84 -14.96 24.96 -41.52
C ALA A 84 -15.11 24.36 -42.94
N SER A 85 -15.47 25.16 -43.96
CA SER A 85 -15.80 24.63 -45.28
C SER A 85 -14.58 24.15 -46.08
N SER A 86 -13.38 24.66 -45.76
CA SER A 86 -12.11 24.26 -46.37
C SER A 86 -11.29 23.28 -45.51
N ALA A 87 -11.74 22.98 -44.30
CA ALA A 87 -11.01 22.18 -43.32
C ALA A 87 -10.83 20.72 -43.78
N MET A 88 -9.58 20.27 -43.87
CA MET A 88 -9.24 18.88 -44.16
C MET A 88 -8.16 18.36 -43.21
N LEU A 89 -8.39 17.17 -42.66
CA LEU A 89 -7.38 16.41 -41.92
C LEU A 89 -6.96 15.21 -42.77
N GLY A 90 -5.68 15.14 -43.14
CA GLY A 90 -5.15 14.10 -44.02
C GLY A 90 -3.81 13.56 -43.54
N MET A 91 -3.51 12.32 -43.94
CA MET A 91 -2.19 11.72 -43.74
C MET A 91 -1.40 11.82 -45.04
N THR A 92 -0.20 12.41 -44.97
CA THR A 92 0.74 12.47 -46.09
C THR A 92 1.39 11.10 -46.34
N ASP A 93 2.01 10.92 -47.50
CA ASP A 93 2.71 9.67 -47.88
C ASP A 93 3.85 9.29 -46.93
N ASN A 94 4.33 10.25 -46.11
CA ASN A 94 5.33 10.07 -45.07
C ASN A 94 4.72 9.88 -43.67
N SER A 95 3.44 9.46 -43.58
CA SER A 95 2.72 9.21 -42.31
C SER A 95 2.64 10.43 -41.37
N THR A 96 2.83 11.65 -41.88
CA THR A 96 2.70 12.89 -41.11
C THR A 96 1.26 13.40 -41.23
N LEU A 97 0.64 13.70 -40.08
CA LEU A 97 -0.71 14.21 -39.95
C LEU A 97 -0.70 15.73 -40.22
N VAL A 98 -1.41 16.17 -41.26
CA VAL A 98 -1.40 17.57 -41.71
C VAL A 98 -2.80 18.18 -41.59
N LEU A 99 -2.86 19.37 -40.98
CA LEU A 99 -4.05 20.21 -40.89
C LEU A 99 -3.77 21.50 -41.65
N SER A 100 -4.66 21.92 -42.56
CA SER A 100 -4.52 23.16 -43.33
C SER A 100 -5.81 24.00 -43.25
N GLU A 101 -5.76 25.18 -42.63
CA GLU A 101 -5.88 26.52 -43.26
C GLU A 101 -5.88 27.68 -42.22
N SER A 102 -5.97 28.93 -42.71
CA SER A 102 -5.50 30.22 -42.18
C SER A 102 -6.08 30.76 -40.87
N SER A 103 -5.20 31.45 -40.13
CA SER A 103 -5.24 31.97 -38.76
C SER A 103 -6.29 33.05 -38.42
N GLY A 104 -6.87 32.95 -37.21
CA GLY A 104 -7.55 34.02 -36.45
C GLY A 104 -7.88 33.56 -35.01
N PRO A 105 -7.89 34.43 -33.98
CA PRO A 105 -7.85 34.01 -32.57
C PRO A 105 -9.24 33.95 -31.89
N GLU A 106 -9.44 32.92 -31.04
CA GLU A 106 -10.17 32.88 -29.74
C GLU A 106 -10.71 31.46 -29.37
N ASP A 107 -10.17 30.71 -28.40
CA ASP A 107 -8.80 30.22 -28.22
C ASP A 107 -8.80 29.09 -27.14
N PRO A 108 -8.58 27.81 -27.49
CA PRO A 108 -8.26 26.73 -26.56
C PRO A 108 -6.81 26.76 -26.07
N SER A 109 -6.16 27.93 -26.11
CA SER A 109 -4.76 28.11 -25.77
C SER A 109 -4.36 27.55 -24.42
N LYS A 110 -3.04 27.41 -24.28
CA LYS A 110 -2.39 27.14 -23.00
C LYS A 110 -3.02 27.96 -21.87
N GLY A 111 -3.79 27.28 -21.02
CA GLY A 111 -4.40 27.87 -19.84
C GLY A 111 -3.33 28.37 -18.84
N ARG A 112 -3.75 29.27 -17.94
CA ARG A 112 -2.91 29.86 -16.88
C ARG A 112 -2.20 28.80 -16.02
N PHE A 113 -2.89 27.69 -15.76
CA PHE A 113 -2.37 26.59 -14.98
C PHE A 113 -1.78 25.50 -15.86
N SER A 114 -0.65 24.96 -15.42
CA SER A 114 -0.03 23.78 -16.03
C SER A 114 0.24 22.74 -14.96
N GLY A 115 0.33 21.47 -15.32
CA GLY A 115 0.70 20.43 -14.38
C GLY A 115 1.63 19.41 -15.02
N GLY A 116 2.43 18.77 -14.19
CA GLY A 116 3.52 17.92 -14.63
C GLY A 116 4.39 17.47 -13.47
N ASN A 117 5.34 16.59 -13.77
CA ASN A 117 6.31 16.11 -12.78
C ASN A 117 7.38 17.18 -12.51
N ASP A 118 7.96 17.15 -11.31
CA ASP A 118 9.14 17.96 -11.00
C ASP A 118 10.30 17.58 -11.93
N LEU A 119 10.96 18.61 -12.46
CA LEU A 119 12.11 18.47 -13.36
C LEU A 119 13.31 17.85 -12.66
N ASN A 120 13.42 18.00 -11.33
CA ASN A 120 14.53 17.46 -10.56
C ASN A 120 14.27 16.04 -10.05
N SER A 121 13.01 15.62 -10.01
CA SER A 121 12.62 14.32 -9.48
C SER A 121 11.26 13.88 -10.05
N PRO A 122 11.17 12.69 -10.67
CA PRO A 122 9.89 12.18 -11.15
C PRO A 122 8.94 11.78 -10.01
N LEU A 123 9.37 11.89 -8.75
CA LEU A 123 8.61 11.44 -7.58
C LEU A 123 7.53 12.43 -7.15
N GLN A 124 7.47 13.64 -7.72
CA GLN A 124 6.49 14.66 -7.34
C GLN A 124 5.78 15.22 -8.56
N TYR A 125 4.47 15.40 -8.42
CA TYR A 125 3.64 16.11 -9.39
C TYR A 125 3.25 17.49 -8.84
N PHE A 126 3.29 18.49 -9.69
CA PHE A 126 2.96 19.87 -9.38
C PHE A 126 1.89 20.39 -10.32
N VAL A 127 1.14 21.37 -9.81
CA VAL A 127 0.37 22.31 -10.62
C VAL A 127 1.02 23.68 -10.41
N TRP A 128 1.29 24.39 -11.50
CA TRP A 128 1.86 25.73 -11.50
C TRP A 128 0.86 26.74 -12.00
N ASP A 129 0.90 27.93 -11.39
CA ASP A 129 0.32 29.17 -11.93
C ASP A 129 1.47 29.94 -12.62
N GLY A 130 1.53 29.87 -13.95
CA GLY A 130 2.73 30.30 -14.68
C GLY A 130 3.97 29.50 -14.26
N SER A 131 4.94 30.15 -13.61
CA SER A 131 6.16 29.52 -13.08
C SER A 131 6.13 29.27 -11.56
N VAL A 132 5.05 29.66 -10.88
CA VAL A 132 4.95 29.57 -9.41
C VAL A 132 4.21 28.29 -9.04
N PRO A 133 4.76 27.43 -8.16
CA PRO A 133 4.04 26.27 -7.65
C PRO A 133 2.74 26.68 -6.97
N TYR A 134 1.62 26.16 -7.46
CA TYR A 134 0.27 26.42 -6.94
C TYR A 134 -0.19 25.30 -6.01
N TRP A 135 0.06 24.05 -6.41
CA TRP A 135 -0.24 22.86 -5.62
C TRP A 135 0.78 21.76 -5.91
N ARG A 136 0.98 20.87 -4.94
CA ARG A 136 1.89 19.74 -5.05
C ARG A 136 1.25 18.49 -4.47
N ALA A 137 1.35 17.38 -5.20
CA ALA A 137 0.99 16.06 -4.74
C ALA A 137 1.96 15.53 -3.66
N ALA A 138 1.56 14.50 -2.92
CA ALA A 138 2.50 13.76 -2.10
C ALA A 138 3.57 13.06 -2.96
N VAL A 139 4.73 12.81 -2.35
CA VAL A 139 5.82 12.09 -3.00
C VAL A 139 5.37 10.68 -3.32
N TRP A 140 5.70 10.19 -4.51
CA TRP A 140 5.42 8.82 -4.93
C TRP A 140 6.09 7.81 -3.99
N THR A 141 5.28 6.91 -3.43
CA THR A 141 5.70 5.98 -2.37
C THR A 141 5.98 4.58 -2.87
N GLY A 142 5.96 4.35 -4.18
CA GLY A 142 6.18 3.04 -4.79
C GLY A 142 5.02 2.06 -4.69
N TYR A 143 4.00 2.37 -3.91
CA TYR A 143 2.80 1.55 -3.84
C TYR A 143 1.78 2.02 -4.87
N VAL A 144 1.17 1.04 -5.53
CA VAL A 144 0.02 1.14 -6.44
C VAL A 144 -1.27 1.48 -5.65
N TYR A 145 -1.17 2.39 -4.68
CA TYR A 145 -2.28 2.78 -3.84
C TYR A 145 -2.17 4.27 -3.53
N SER A 146 -2.39 5.10 -4.55
CA SER A 146 -2.97 6.40 -4.23
C SER A 146 -4.41 6.13 -3.82
N ASN A 147 -4.64 6.05 -2.51
CA ASN A 147 -5.94 6.35 -1.91
C ASN A 147 -6.25 7.83 -2.18
N MET A 148 -6.39 8.20 -3.46
CA MET A 148 -6.95 9.46 -3.91
C MET A 148 -8.46 9.38 -3.64
N GLY A 149 -8.85 9.47 -2.37
CA GLY A 149 -10.24 9.63 -1.93
C GLY A 149 -11.24 8.57 -2.39
N LEU A 150 -10.81 7.36 -2.74
CA LEU A 150 -11.66 6.29 -3.28
C LEU A 150 -11.86 5.17 -2.24
N GLN A 151 -12.28 5.52 -1.02
CA GLN A 151 -12.63 4.53 0.00
C GLN A 151 -13.91 3.72 -0.35
N THR A 152 -14.63 4.05 -1.43
CA THR A 152 -16.00 3.54 -1.61
C THR A 152 -16.33 2.81 -2.91
N VAL A 153 -15.45 2.67 -3.93
CA VAL A 153 -15.90 1.96 -5.15
C VAL A 153 -14.80 1.25 -5.95
N SER A 154 -15.18 0.08 -6.47
CA SER A 154 -14.53 -0.97 -7.30
C SER A 154 -13.62 -0.60 -8.49
N SER A 155 -13.08 0.61 -8.58
CA SER A 155 -12.21 1.04 -9.68
C SER A 155 -10.81 1.32 -9.16
N LEU A 156 -9.88 0.38 -9.35
CA LEU A 156 -8.48 0.58 -9.01
C LEU A 156 -7.86 1.49 -10.08
N LEU A 157 -7.64 2.77 -9.73
CA LEU A 157 -6.74 3.65 -10.47
C LEU A 157 -5.32 3.40 -9.96
N TYR A 158 -4.47 2.79 -10.78
CA TYR A 158 -3.07 2.59 -10.42
C TYR A 158 -2.19 3.59 -11.15
N MET A 159 -1.26 4.22 -10.42
CA MET A 159 -0.22 5.07 -11.01
C MET A 159 1.09 4.29 -11.07
N THR A 160 1.66 4.18 -12.25
CA THR A 160 2.99 3.61 -12.48
C THR A 160 3.91 4.67 -13.01
N ILE A 161 5.10 4.78 -12.42
CA ILE A 161 6.18 5.60 -12.95
C ILE A 161 7.20 4.64 -13.54
N TYR A 162 7.60 4.87 -14.79
CA TYR A 162 8.66 4.11 -15.43
C TYR A 162 9.57 5.03 -16.22
N LYS A 163 10.80 4.56 -16.43
CA LYS A 163 11.81 5.25 -17.22
C LYS A 163 11.77 4.72 -18.65
N GLY A 164 11.56 5.62 -19.60
CA GLY A 164 11.65 5.37 -21.03
C GLY A 164 13.06 5.03 -21.48
N THR A 165 13.18 4.50 -22.69
CA THR A 165 14.44 4.10 -23.32
C THR A 165 15.37 5.27 -23.64
N ASP A 166 14.82 6.48 -23.71
CA ASP A 166 15.49 7.77 -23.89
C ASP A 166 15.93 8.41 -22.56
N GLY A 167 15.59 7.80 -21.42
CA GLY A 167 15.88 8.32 -20.09
C GLY A 167 14.80 9.24 -19.53
N GLU A 168 13.70 9.50 -20.26
CA GLU A 168 12.57 10.27 -19.76
C GLU A 168 11.76 9.46 -18.74
N SER A 169 11.16 10.12 -17.75
CA SER A 169 10.32 9.45 -16.74
C SER A 169 8.85 9.77 -16.97
N TYR A 170 8.04 8.74 -17.17
CA TYR A 170 6.61 8.87 -17.43
C TYR A 170 5.80 8.36 -16.26
N ALA A 171 4.77 9.10 -15.88
CA ALA A 171 3.73 8.64 -14.97
C ALA A 171 2.50 8.27 -15.79
N THR A 172 2.02 7.04 -15.67
CA THR A 172 0.80 6.56 -16.33
C THR A 172 -0.20 6.09 -15.31
N PHE A 173 -1.48 6.28 -15.61
CA PHE A 173 -2.57 5.78 -14.81
C PHE A 173 -3.33 4.70 -15.58
N GLY A 174 -3.60 3.58 -14.93
CA GLY A 174 -4.46 2.54 -15.49
C GLY A 174 -5.70 2.30 -14.62
N LEU A 175 -6.74 1.76 -15.25
CA LEU A 175 -7.99 1.38 -14.59
C LEU A 175 -8.12 -0.15 -14.59
N SER A 176 -8.67 -0.72 -13.53
CA SER A 176 -9.04 -2.15 -13.51
C SER A 176 -10.18 -2.45 -14.47
N ASP A 177 -10.22 -3.68 -15.01
CA ASP A 177 -11.29 -4.15 -15.88
C ASP A 177 -12.66 -3.99 -15.22
N GLY A 178 -13.66 -3.56 -16.00
CA GLY A 178 -15.02 -3.30 -15.51
C GLY A 178 -15.19 -1.97 -14.76
N SER A 179 -14.14 -1.15 -14.62
CA SER A 179 -14.24 0.19 -14.02
C SER A 179 -15.06 1.17 -14.86
N SER A 180 -15.77 2.08 -14.19
CA SER A 180 -16.35 3.26 -14.85
C SER A 180 -15.25 4.10 -15.49
N ARG A 181 -15.58 4.77 -16.60
CA ARG A 181 -14.68 5.72 -17.26
C ARG A 181 -14.27 6.82 -16.29
N ILE A 182 -12.98 7.15 -16.29
CA ILE A 182 -12.40 8.23 -15.50
C ILE A 182 -11.81 9.29 -16.43
N LEU A 183 -12.04 10.55 -16.11
CA LEU A 183 -11.43 11.70 -16.77
C LEU A 183 -10.66 12.51 -15.72
N TYR A 184 -9.35 12.62 -15.88
CA TYR A 184 -8.48 13.45 -15.07
C TYR A 184 -8.17 14.75 -15.82
N LYS A 185 -8.42 15.91 -15.20
CA LYS A 185 -8.12 17.21 -15.80
C LYS A 185 -7.74 18.24 -14.75
N ILE A 186 -7.00 19.28 -15.17
CA ILE A 186 -6.88 20.52 -14.41
C ILE A 186 -7.94 21.48 -14.96
N ASP A 187 -8.81 21.99 -14.11
CA ASP A 187 -9.80 22.98 -14.51
C ASP A 187 -9.21 24.40 -14.60
N TYR A 188 -10.00 25.34 -15.10
CA TYR A 188 -9.58 26.73 -15.28
C TYR A 188 -9.22 27.44 -13.96
N SER A 189 -9.66 26.91 -12.80
CA SER A 189 -9.33 27.44 -11.48
C SER A 189 -8.00 26.90 -10.92
N GLY A 190 -7.34 25.99 -11.65
CA GLY A 190 -6.11 25.33 -11.23
C GLY A 190 -6.35 24.11 -10.35
N LYS A 191 -7.61 23.70 -10.16
CA LYS A 191 -7.93 22.49 -9.41
C LYS A 191 -7.75 21.27 -10.29
N THR A 192 -7.09 20.27 -9.72
CA THR A 192 -7.04 18.93 -10.29
C THR A 192 -8.33 18.22 -9.95
N VAL A 193 -9.09 17.83 -10.98
CA VAL A 193 -10.39 17.18 -10.85
C VAL A 193 -10.34 15.82 -11.53
N LEU A 194 -10.78 14.81 -10.79
CA LEU A 194 -11.01 13.48 -11.33
C LEU A 194 -12.52 13.27 -11.44
N LEU A 195 -13.00 13.05 -12.66
CA LEU A 195 -14.42 12.87 -12.97
C LEU A 195 -14.68 11.39 -13.25
N ARG A 196 -15.77 10.87 -12.69
CA ARG A 196 -16.25 9.52 -12.94
C ARG A 196 -17.53 9.56 -13.74
N TRP A 197 -17.60 8.75 -14.80
CA TRP A 197 -18.83 8.59 -15.55
C TRP A 197 -19.86 7.81 -14.73
N ASN A 198 -21.00 8.43 -14.45
CA ASN A 198 -22.11 7.80 -13.75
C ASN A 198 -23.20 7.42 -14.75
N THR A 199 -23.35 6.12 -15.01
CA THR A 199 -24.33 5.60 -15.97
C THR A 199 -25.78 5.84 -15.55
N SER A 200 -26.05 5.91 -14.24
CA SER A 200 -27.40 6.16 -13.71
C SER A 200 -27.83 7.62 -13.88
N LEU A 201 -26.89 8.56 -13.73
CA LEU A 201 -27.14 9.99 -13.90
C LEU A 201 -26.88 10.48 -15.32
N THR A 202 -26.28 9.65 -16.17
CA THR A 202 -25.81 10.01 -17.52
C THR A 202 -24.95 11.28 -17.52
N ASP A 203 -24.11 11.43 -16.50
CA ASP A 203 -23.29 12.61 -16.31
C ASP A 203 -21.94 12.29 -15.64
N TRP A 204 -20.99 13.22 -15.77
CA TRP A 204 -19.70 13.18 -15.10
C TRP A 204 -19.84 13.68 -13.66
N THR A 205 -19.69 12.77 -12.70
CA THR A 205 -19.67 13.12 -11.27
C THR A 205 -18.24 13.41 -10.82
N PRO A 206 -17.94 14.58 -10.23
CA PRO A 206 -16.62 14.86 -9.69
C PRO A 206 -16.33 14.00 -8.46
N ILE A 207 -15.14 13.43 -8.44
CA ILE A 207 -14.45 13.02 -7.22
C ILE A 207 -13.83 14.29 -6.62
N THR A 208 -13.74 14.34 -5.28
CA THR A 208 -13.25 15.50 -4.52
C THR A 208 -12.05 16.18 -5.20
N PRO A 209 -12.17 17.46 -5.61
CA PRO A 209 -11.11 18.16 -6.34
C PRO A 209 -9.96 18.55 -5.41
N TRP A 210 -8.75 18.66 -5.96
CA TRP A 210 -7.56 19.07 -5.22
C TRP A 210 -6.96 20.38 -5.75
N PRO A 211 -6.48 21.28 -4.86
CA PRO A 211 -6.64 21.24 -3.41
C PRO A 211 -8.09 21.45 -2.97
N ALA A 212 -8.53 20.69 -1.96
CA ALA A 212 -9.88 20.79 -1.41
C ALA A 212 -10.03 21.97 -0.44
N TYR A 213 -8.98 22.25 0.34
CA TYR A 213 -8.96 23.31 1.36
C TYR A 213 -7.83 24.31 1.11
N ARG A 214 -7.99 25.53 1.62
CA ARG A 214 -7.01 26.62 1.43
C ARG A 214 -5.62 26.25 1.96
N CYS A 215 -5.51 25.57 3.10
CA CYS A 215 -4.20 25.20 3.63
C CYS A 215 -3.46 24.14 2.81
N ASN A 216 -4.12 23.52 1.81
CA ASN A 216 -3.46 22.61 0.88
C ASN A 216 -2.78 23.34 -0.30
N PHE A 217 -2.94 24.65 -0.45
CA PHE A 217 -2.14 25.42 -1.41
C PHE A 217 -0.66 25.32 -1.06
N TYR A 218 0.19 25.31 -2.08
CA TYR A 218 1.62 25.12 -1.91
C TYR A 218 2.20 26.15 -0.94
N GLY A 219 2.82 25.67 0.15
CA GLY A 219 3.49 26.52 1.14
C GLY A 219 2.57 27.41 1.99
N TYR A 220 1.25 27.19 1.99
CA TYR A 220 0.29 28.07 2.66
C TYR A 220 0.56 28.28 4.16
N CYS A 221 1.00 27.24 4.88
CA CYS A 221 1.29 27.31 6.31
C CYS A 221 2.69 27.87 6.66
N GLY A 222 3.46 28.31 5.66
CA GLY A 222 4.82 28.80 5.84
C GLY A 222 5.84 27.70 6.20
N ALA A 223 7.11 28.11 6.34
CA ALA A 223 8.19 27.18 6.70
C ALA A 223 7.99 26.59 8.10
N TYR A 224 8.24 25.30 8.25
CA TYR A 224 8.06 24.52 9.49
C TYR A 224 6.63 24.49 10.04
N GLY A 225 5.66 25.00 9.27
CA GLY A 225 4.23 24.80 9.47
C GLY A 225 3.69 23.69 8.58
N TYR A 226 2.61 23.05 9.00
CA TYR A 226 1.90 22.05 8.21
C TYR A 226 0.39 22.24 8.25
N CYS A 227 -0.28 21.89 7.15
CA CYS A 227 -1.73 21.83 7.07
C CYS A 227 -2.21 20.51 7.67
N ASP A 228 -2.90 20.58 8.80
CA ASP A 228 -3.47 19.41 9.46
C ASP A 228 -4.86 19.13 8.91
N ASN A 229 -5.05 17.99 8.23
CA ASN A 229 -6.32 17.58 7.63
C ASN A 229 -7.00 16.46 8.43
N THR A 230 -6.56 16.19 9.66
CA THR A 230 -7.22 15.18 10.52
C THR A 230 -8.51 15.69 11.14
N ASP A 231 -8.66 17.01 11.25
CA ASP A 231 -9.84 17.68 11.78
C ASP A 231 -10.84 18.01 10.64
N ALA A 232 -12.13 18.17 10.97
CA ALA A 232 -13.17 18.47 9.98
C ALA A 232 -12.93 19.76 9.19
N ILE A 233 -12.21 20.72 9.78
CA ILE A 233 -11.75 21.94 9.13
C ILE A 233 -10.23 21.95 9.20
N PRO A 234 -9.54 21.73 8.07
CA PRO A 234 -8.09 21.72 8.07
C PRO A 234 -7.49 23.07 8.47
N ALA A 235 -6.44 23.03 9.29
CA ALA A 235 -5.82 24.22 9.87
C ALA A 235 -4.29 24.11 9.90
N CYS A 236 -3.62 25.26 9.84
CA CYS A 236 -2.16 25.31 9.96
C CYS A 236 -1.73 25.12 11.42
N LYS A 237 -0.79 24.20 11.63
CA LYS A 237 -0.13 23.94 12.91
C LYS A 237 1.39 24.02 12.71
N CYS A 238 2.14 24.40 13.73
CA CYS A 238 3.60 24.27 13.70
C CYS A 238 4.00 22.82 13.94
N LEU A 239 5.10 22.38 13.32
CA LEU A 239 5.71 21.09 13.65
C LEU A 239 6.06 21.01 15.15
N ASP A 240 6.03 19.81 15.71
CA ASP A 240 6.39 19.60 17.11
C ASP A 240 7.82 20.10 17.38
N GLY A 241 7.99 20.86 18.47
CA GLY A 241 9.24 21.55 18.78
C GLY A 241 9.40 22.94 18.13
N PHE A 242 8.37 23.47 17.47
CA PHE A 242 8.37 24.81 16.87
C PHE A 242 7.21 25.67 17.42
N ASP A 243 7.38 26.99 17.34
CA ASP A 243 6.37 28.00 17.66
C ASP A 243 6.21 28.99 16.50
N PRO A 244 5.03 29.61 16.32
CA PRO A 244 4.85 30.66 15.32
C PRO A 244 5.85 31.80 15.49
N ILE A 245 6.41 32.29 14.39
CA ILE A 245 7.32 33.45 14.43
C ILE A 245 6.56 34.69 14.92
N ASN A 246 5.38 34.94 14.35
CA ASN A 246 4.48 36.01 14.76
C ASN A 246 3.14 35.42 15.24
N LYS A 247 2.94 35.36 16.56
CA LYS A 247 1.72 34.81 17.17
C LYS A 247 0.46 35.59 16.81
N THR A 248 0.56 36.91 16.65
CA THR A 248 -0.59 37.77 16.34
C THR A 248 -1.10 37.52 14.93
N GLU A 249 -0.18 37.45 13.95
CA GLU A 249 -0.53 37.09 12.56
C GLU A 249 -1.03 35.64 12.44
N TRP A 250 -0.44 34.72 13.21
CA TRP A 250 -0.85 33.32 13.21
C TRP A 250 -2.31 33.13 13.63
N VAL A 251 -2.74 33.84 14.67
CA VAL A 251 -4.12 33.76 15.19
C VAL A 251 -5.12 34.41 14.22
N THR A 252 -4.71 35.42 13.44
CA THR A 252 -5.58 36.05 12.43
C THR A 252 -5.60 35.30 11.09
N GLY A 253 -4.86 34.20 10.97
CA GLY A 253 -4.85 33.34 9.79
C GLY A 253 -3.79 33.69 8.73
N ASN A 254 -2.82 34.54 9.07
CA ASN A 254 -1.65 34.79 8.24
C ASN A 254 -0.48 33.92 8.69
N PHE A 255 -0.14 32.92 7.87
CA PHE A 255 0.90 31.92 8.17
C PHE A 255 2.19 32.14 7.38
N SER A 256 2.31 33.24 6.63
CA SER A 256 3.42 33.49 5.70
C SER A 256 4.81 33.46 6.34
N GLN A 257 4.92 33.87 7.61
CA GLN A 257 6.18 33.82 8.36
C GLN A 257 6.55 32.42 8.87
N GLY A 258 5.62 31.46 8.88
CA GLY A 258 5.86 30.11 9.36
C GLY A 258 6.19 30.04 10.86
N CYS A 259 7.01 29.04 11.22
CA CYS A 259 7.36 28.71 12.58
C CYS A 259 8.88 28.72 12.79
N ARG A 260 9.32 29.00 14.02
CA ARG A 260 10.70 28.90 14.46
C ARG A 260 10.87 27.81 15.50
N ARG A 261 12.04 27.19 15.51
CA ARG A 261 12.38 26.13 16.46
C ARG A 261 12.45 26.69 17.89
N LYS A 262 11.96 25.92 18.87
CA LYS A 262 12.00 26.29 20.30
C LYS A 262 13.41 26.21 20.88
N GLU A 263 14.15 25.17 20.50
CA GLU A 263 15.49 24.87 20.98
C GLU A 263 16.45 24.68 19.80
N ALA A 264 17.69 25.16 19.93
CA ALA A 264 18.71 24.97 18.91
C ALA A 264 19.23 23.53 18.92
N LEU A 265 19.62 23.02 17.75
CA LEU A 265 20.16 21.66 17.60
C LEU A 265 21.60 21.60 18.13
N GLU A 266 21.92 20.52 18.84
CA GLU A 266 23.25 20.20 19.37
C GLU A 266 23.84 19.01 18.60
N CYS A 267 24.54 19.32 17.51
CA CYS A 267 25.17 18.29 16.69
C CYS A 267 26.23 17.51 17.50
N GLY A 268 26.16 16.17 17.47
CA GLY A 268 27.18 15.30 18.08
C GLY A 268 26.78 14.59 19.38
N GLY A 269 25.53 14.69 19.85
CA GLY A 269 25.05 13.79 20.92
C GLY A 269 23.82 14.22 21.73
N GLY A 270 23.33 15.45 21.53
CA GLY A 270 22.14 15.99 22.22
C GLY A 270 20.83 15.84 21.45
N ASP A 271 20.89 15.74 20.12
CA ASP A 271 19.70 15.63 19.26
C ASP A 271 19.14 14.20 19.16
N GLY A 272 17.85 14.11 18.83
CA GLY A 272 17.18 12.88 18.43
C GLY A 272 16.17 13.15 17.31
N PHE A 273 15.47 12.09 16.89
CA PHE A 273 14.43 12.17 15.85
C PHE A 273 13.06 11.86 16.45
N LEU A 274 12.11 12.75 16.21
CA LEU A 274 10.70 12.55 16.47
C LEU A 274 10.03 12.02 15.20
N THR A 275 9.31 10.91 15.31
CA THR A 275 8.54 10.35 14.19
C THR A 275 7.18 11.03 14.11
N LEU A 276 6.89 11.64 12.97
CA LEU A 276 5.60 12.22 12.62
C LEU A 276 4.95 11.33 11.54
N PRO A 277 3.92 10.53 11.87
CA PRO A 277 3.29 9.63 10.92
C PRO A 277 2.21 10.30 10.07
N ALA A 278 1.86 9.66 8.95
CA ALA A 278 0.81 10.07 8.02
C ALA A 278 1.00 11.49 7.47
N MET A 279 2.25 11.79 7.08
CA MET A 279 2.66 13.09 6.57
C MET A 279 2.72 13.10 5.06
N LYS A 280 2.27 14.21 4.45
CA LYS A 280 2.79 14.67 3.17
C LYS A 280 4.15 15.30 3.47
N VAL A 281 5.21 14.55 3.20
CA VAL A 281 6.59 14.99 3.50
C VAL A 281 6.94 16.29 2.77
N PRO A 282 7.87 17.11 3.31
CA PRO A 282 8.17 18.44 2.78
C PRO A 282 8.69 18.42 1.34
N ASP A 283 8.61 19.55 0.66
CA ASP A 283 9.24 19.72 -0.65
C ASP A 283 10.78 19.91 -0.53
N LYS A 284 11.51 19.94 -1.66
CA LYS A 284 12.95 20.25 -1.74
C LYS A 284 13.86 19.27 -0.99
N PHE A 285 13.56 17.98 -1.12
CA PHE A 285 14.40 16.93 -0.55
C PHE A 285 15.67 16.68 -1.37
N LEU A 286 16.68 16.13 -0.69
CA LEU A 286 17.82 15.45 -1.29
C LEU A 286 17.53 13.95 -1.28
N ARG A 287 17.50 13.32 -2.46
CA ARG A 287 17.36 11.87 -2.59
C ARG A 287 18.72 11.21 -2.41
N LEU A 288 18.82 10.31 -1.43
CA LEU A 288 19.99 9.47 -1.21
C LEU A 288 19.70 8.07 -1.74
N TRP A 289 20.58 7.56 -2.60
CA TRP A 289 20.39 6.32 -3.33
C TRP A 289 20.95 5.11 -2.57
N ASN A 290 20.26 3.98 -2.68
CA ASN A 290 20.68 2.67 -2.15
C ASN A 290 21.07 2.74 -0.67
N LYS A 291 20.20 3.34 0.15
CA LYS A 291 20.39 3.47 1.59
C LYS A 291 19.30 2.68 2.28
N SER A 292 19.69 1.76 3.16
CA SER A 292 18.76 1.15 4.11
C SER A 292 18.20 2.20 5.09
N PHE A 293 17.17 1.82 5.84
CA PHE A 293 16.59 2.67 6.88
C PHE A 293 17.65 3.18 7.88
N ASP A 294 18.49 2.27 8.38
CA ASP A 294 19.53 2.61 9.36
C ASP A 294 20.61 3.50 8.75
N GLU A 295 20.99 3.27 7.50
CA GLU A 295 21.92 4.13 6.79
C GLU A 295 21.36 5.52 6.53
N CYS A 296 20.10 5.62 6.09
CA CYS A 296 19.40 6.90 5.90
C CYS A 296 19.37 7.72 7.21
N THR A 297 19.06 7.04 8.31
CA THR A 297 19.09 7.61 9.66
C THR A 297 20.49 8.08 10.04
N ALA A 298 21.51 7.27 9.77
CA ALA A 298 22.90 7.58 10.08
C ALA A 298 23.43 8.76 9.26
N GLU A 299 23.09 8.87 7.97
CA GLU A 299 23.48 10.00 7.11
C GLU A 299 22.93 11.32 7.66
N CYS A 300 21.65 11.36 8.00
CA CYS A 300 21.05 12.55 8.61
C CYS A 300 21.64 12.85 10.00
N SER A 301 21.91 11.82 10.80
CA SER A 301 22.50 11.99 12.15
C SER A 301 23.89 12.62 12.09
N ARG A 302 24.73 12.19 11.14
CA ARG A 302 26.10 12.68 10.96
C ARG A 302 26.15 14.07 10.32
N ASN A 303 25.18 14.39 9.47
CA ASN A 303 25.11 15.70 8.84
C ASN A 303 24.45 16.72 9.79
N CYS A 304 25.25 17.64 10.35
CA CYS A 304 24.75 18.67 11.27
C CYS A 304 23.71 19.62 10.65
N SER A 305 23.68 19.73 9.32
CA SER A 305 22.68 20.54 8.61
C SER A 305 21.39 19.78 8.34
N CYS A 306 21.33 18.46 8.58
CA CYS A 306 20.11 17.70 8.37
C CYS A 306 19.04 18.06 9.42
N LEU A 307 17.85 18.40 8.95
CA LEU A 307 16.70 18.80 9.76
C LEU A 307 15.63 17.71 9.85
N ALA A 308 15.50 16.87 8.82
CA ALA A 308 14.58 15.74 8.80
C ALA A 308 15.00 14.71 7.74
N TYR A 309 14.51 13.48 7.87
CA TYR A 309 14.56 12.48 6.81
C TYR A 309 13.24 11.71 6.72
N ALA A 310 13.03 11.02 5.61
CA ALA A 310 11.92 10.11 5.38
C ALA A 310 12.45 8.89 4.60
N TYR A 311 11.89 7.72 4.89
CA TYR A 311 12.35 6.48 4.30
C TYR A 311 11.17 5.63 3.84
N ALA A 312 11.27 5.06 2.65
CA ALA A 312 10.36 4.03 2.18
C ALA A 312 11.11 2.88 1.50
N ASN A 313 10.56 1.67 1.63
CA ASN A 313 11.00 0.51 0.87
C ASN A 313 10.12 0.37 -0.38
N LEU A 314 10.75 0.47 -1.56
CA LEU A 314 10.15 0.43 -2.89
C LEU A 314 10.37 -0.92 -3.59
N SER A 315 10.57 -2.01 -2.84
CA SER A 315 10.85 -3.35 -3.40
C SER A 315 9.81 -3.86 -4.42
N THR A 316 8.62 -3.28 -4.47
CA THR A 316 7.54 -3.60 -5.43
C THR A 316 7.51 -2.71 -6.67
N SER A 317 8.32 -1.65 -6.74
CA SER A 317 8.28 -0.67 -7.84
C SER A 317 9.65 -0.02 -8.07
N ASN A 318 10.38 -0.57 -9.03
CA ASN A 318 11.74 -0.18 -9.29
C ASN A 318 11.82 0.78 -10.49
N ILE A 319 11.98 2.09 -10.24
CA ILE A 319 12.13 3.10 -11.31
C ILE A 319 13.57 3.16 -11.84
N ASP A 320 14.59 2.91 -11.00
CA ASP A 320 15.99 3.28 -11.29
C ASP A 320 17.03 2.27 -10.75
N GLY A 321 16.63 1.04 -10.45
CA GLY A 321 17.46 0.01 -9.80
C GLY A 321 17.45 0.07 -8.26
N ASP A 322 17.04 1.19 -7.67
CA ASP A 322 16.99 1.40 -6.21
C ASP A 322 15.64 0.95 -5.61
N THR A 323 15.68 -0.10 -4.79
CA THR A 323 14.52 -0.62 -4.05
C THR A 323 14.24 0.15 -2.76
N THR A 324 14.96 1.24 -2.51
CA THR A 324 14.82 2.10 -1.34
C THR A 324 14.56 3.54 -1.76
N ARG A 325 13.94 4.33 -0.88
CA ARG A 325 13.82 5.78 -1.03
C ARG A 325 14.19 6.43 0.28
N CYS A 326 15.42 6.93 0.36
CA CYS A 326 15.87 7.80 1.43
C CYS A 326 15.79 9.26 0.97
N LEU A 327 14.97 10.06 1.65
CA LEU A 327 14.84 11.50 1.42
C LEU A 327 15.37 12.24 2.64
N MET A 328 16.20 13.26 2.42
CA MET A 328 16.82 14.04 3.48
C MET A 328 16.62 15.53 3.22
N TRP A 329 16.37 16.32 4.27
CA TRP A 329 16.21 17.77 4.17
C TRP A 329 17.30 18.48 4.98
N THR A 330 18.04 19.36 4.30
CA THR A 330 19.02 20.28 4.94
C THR A 330 18.59 21.75 4.89
N GLY A 331 17.53 22.05 4.15
CA GLY A 331 16.92 23.38 4.06
C GLY A 331 15.53 23.41 4.71
N GLU A 332 14.88 24.57 4.63
CA GLU A 332 13.56 24.79 5.25
C GLU A 332 12.53 23.73 4.85
N LEU A 333 11.76 23.26 5.84
CA LEU A 333 10.69 22.30 5.62
C LEU A 333 9.44 23.07 5.18
N ILE A 334 9.09 22.99 3.89
CA ILE A 334 7.98 23.73 3.28
C ILE A 334 6.96 22.78 2.66
N ASP A 335 5.71 23.24 2.56
CA ASP A 335 4.59 22.51 1.95
C ASP A 335 4.34 21.12 2.57
N VAL A 336 4.28 21.11 3.90
CA VAL A 336 4.01 19.93 4.72
C VAL A 336 2.51 19.83 5.00
N ALA A 337 1.96 18.62 5.01
CA ALA A 337 0.60 18.39 5.47
C ALA A 337 0.49 17.07 6.23
N LYS A 338 -0.61 16.89 6.97
CA LYS A 338 -0.95 15.67 7.69
C LYS A 338 -2.33 15.18 7.31
N GLY A 339 -2.49 13.86 7.19
CA GLY A 339 -3.77 13.20 6.93
C GLY A 339 -3.58 12.02 5.96
N GLY A 340 -4.12 10.85 6.30
CA GLY A 340 -3.88 9.60 5.57
C GLY A 340 -4.29 9.61 4.09
N ASP A 341 -5.28 10.43 3.72
CA ASP A 341 -5.72 10.59 2.33
C ASP A 341 -4.84 11.56 1.51
N ILE A 342 -3.92 12.28 2.17
CA ILE A 342 -3.05 13.30 1.55
C ILE A 342 -1.58 12.87 1.62
N GLY A 343 -1.17 12.17 2.68
CA GLY A 343 0.17 11.63 2.83
C GLY A 343 0.18 10.45 3.80
N ASN A 344 0.96 9.43 3.47
CA ASN A 344 1.03 8.19 4.24
C ASN A 344 2.49 7.80 4.51
N GLU A 345 3.29 8.79 4.90
CA GLU A 345 4.72 8.65 5.13
C GLU A 345 5.09 9.06 6.54
N ASP A 346 6.14 8.44 7.07
CA ASP A 346 6.75 8.84 8.33
C ASP A 346 7.84 9.90 8.06
N LEU A 347 7.67 11.08 8.63
CA LEU A 347 8.68 12.12 8.65
C LEU A 347 9.45 12.07 9.98
N TYR A 348 10.75 11.82 9.92
CA TYR A 348 11.63 11.80 11.09
C TYR A 348 12.24 13.18 11.28
N LEU A 349 11.65 13.98 12.16
CA LEU A 349 12.03 15.36 12.44
C LEU A 349 13.13 15.42 13.50
N ARG A 350 14.25 16.08 13.20
CA ARG A 350 15.35 16.26 14.16
C ARG A 350 15.01 17.34 15.18
N LEU A 351 15.21 17.03 16.46
CA LEU A 351 14.92 17.90 17.60
C LEU A 351 16.00 17.74 18.70
N ALA A 352 16.24 18.80 19.46
CA ALA A 352 17.16 18.79 20.59
C ALA A 352 16.60 17.99 21.77
N GLY A 353 17.47 17.48 22.64
CA GLY A 353 17.10 16.87 23.94
C GLY A 353 16.45 15.48 23.88
N LEU A 354 16.27 14.89 22.69
CA LEU A 354 15.63 13.59 22.48
C LEU A 354 16.61 12.40 22.45
N SER A 355 17.87 12.63 22.82
CA SER A 355 18.90 11.58 22.91
C SER A 355 18.45 10.44 23.83
N SER A 356 18.50 9.20 23.32
CA SER A 356 18.00 7.97 23.98
C SER A 356 18.68 7.61 25.31
N LYS A 357 19.71 8.36 25.72
CA LYS A 357 20.46 8.16 26.98
C LYS A 357 19.64 8.44 28.25
N GLY A 358 18.53 9.17 28.18
CA GLY A 358 17.72 9.54 29.36
C GLY A 358 16.89 8.42 29.99
N ARG A 359 16.58 7.34 29.25
CA ARG A 359 15.67 6.28 29.73
C ARG A 359 16.29 5.34 30.78
N MET A 360 17.61 5.32 30.91
CA MET A 360 18.33 4.41 31.81
C MET A 360 18.43 4.91 33.27
N SER A 361 18.18 6.19 33.54
CA SER A 361 18.37 6.81 34.87
C SER A 361 17.22 6.52 35.87
N ILE A 362 15.99 6.35 35.37
CA ILE A 362 14.80 6.17 36.23
C ILE A 362 14.73 4.74 36.80
N ILE A 363 15.22 3.74 36.04
CA ILE A 363 15.19 2.33 36.44
C ILE A 363 16.05 2.06 37.69
N VAL A 364 17.14 2.81 37.88
CA VAL A 364 18.10 2.57 38.97
C VAL A 364 17.58 3.01 40.35
N LYS A 365 16.63 3.97 40.42
CA LYS A 365 16.15 4.52 41.71
C LYS A 365 14.92 3.82 42.27
N VAL A 366 14.07 3.23 41.42
CA VAL A 366 12.76 2.68 41.83
C VAL A 366 12.84 1.19 42.20
N VAL A 367 13.73 0.44 41.56
CA VAL A 367 13.87 -1.01 41.72
C VAL A 367 14.30 -1.44 43.15
N PRO A 368 15.21 -0.74 43.87
CA PRO A 368 15.62 -1.17 45.21
C PRO A 368 14.47 -1.08 46.23
N ALA A 369 13.66 -0.01 46.17
CA ALA A 369 12.58 0.21 47.13
C ALA A 369 11.45 -0.81 46.98
N ILE A 370 11.05 -1.12 45.73
CA ILE A 370 9.99 -2.10 45.47
C ILE A 370 10.46 -3.52 45.81
N SER A 371 11.74 -3.84 45.56
CA SER A 371 12.31 -5.16 45.87
C SER A 371 12.35 -5.45 47.38
N ALA A 372 12.67 -4.45 48.21
CA ALA A 372 12.69 -4.60 49.67
C ALA A 372 11.28 -4.81 50.24
N SER A 373 10.28 -4.07 49.73
CA SER A 373 8.89 -4.23 50.15
C SER A 373 8.31 -5.58 49.73
N LEU A 374 8.66 -6.08 48.53
CA LEU A 374 8.22 -7.40 48.07
C LEU A 374 8.86 -8.53 48.90
N LEU A 375 10.15 -8.42 49.25
CA LEU A 375 10.85 -9.41 50.08
C LEU A 375 10.25 -9.51 51.49
N LEU A 376 9.86 -8.38 52.08
CA LEU A 376 9.21 -8.36 53.40
C LEU A 376 7.83 -9.01 53.38
N LEU A 377 7.04 -8.76 52.32
CA LEU A 377 5.73 -9.39 52.13
C LEU A 377 5.84 -10.90 51.85
N LEU A 378 6.86 -11.33 51.11
CA LEU A 378 7.13 -12.75 50.85
C LEU A 378 7.57 -13.49 52.11
N LEU A 379 8.39 -12.87 52.98
CA LEU A 379 8.78 -13.47 54.26
C LEU A 379 7.59 -13.65 55.21
N LEU A 380 6.70 -12.65 55.28
CA LEU A 380 5.46 -12.75 56.07
C LEU A 380 4.53 -13.84 55.52
N ALA A 381 4.40 -13.95 54.19
CA ALA A 381 3.62 -15.01 53.55
C ALA A 381 4.21 -16.41 53.81
N CYS A 382 5.54 -16.56 53.78
CA CYS A 382 6.22 -17.81 54.09
C CYS A 382 6.00 -18.27 55.53
N VAL A 383 5.99 -17.35 56.51
CA VAL A 383 5.70 -17.68 57.92
C VAL A 383 4.26 -18.18 58.07
N VAL A 384 3.28 -17.51 57.43
CA VAL A 384 1.87 -17.94 57.45
C VAL A 384 1.68 -19.29 56.74
N TRP A 385 2.43 -19.55 55.66
CA TRP A 385 2.40 -20.81 54.94
C TRP A 385 2.99 -21.97 55.75
N PHE A 386 4.11 -21.74 56.45
CA PHE A 386 4.74 -22.73 57.34
C PHE A 386 3.85 -23.11 58.53
N HIS A 387 3.06 -22.18 59.05
CA HIS A 387 2.10 -22.47 60.11
C HIS A 387 0.85 -23.22 59.62
N ARG A 388 0.51 -23.16 58.33
CA ARG A 388 -0.69 -23.80 57.77
C ARG A 388 -0.46 -25.18 57.16
N PHE A 389 0.78 -25.58 56.89
CA PHE A 389 1.10 -26.84 56.21
C PHE A 389 1.90 -27.83 57.07
N LYS A 390 1.51 -27.99 58.34
CA LYS A 390 1.87 -29.18 59.14
C LYS A 390 0.77 -30.23 58.99
N GLY A 391 0.76 -30.93 57.86
CA GLY A 391 -0.12 -32.09 57.67
C GLY A 391 -0.49 -32.40 56.23
N LYS A 392 0.39 -33.11 55.53
CA LYS A 392 0.14 -34.29 54.68
C LYS A 392 1.18 -34.37 53.56
N HIS A 393 2.00 -35.40 53.67
CA HIS A 393 2.80 -35.97 52.59
C HIS A 393 1.85 -36.88 51.78
N ASP A 394 1.71 -36.69 50.46
CA ASP A 394 2.27 -37.66 49.50
C ASP A 394 2.26 -37.19 48.02
N GLU A 395 3.25 -37.76 47.33
CA GLU A 395 3.68 -37.87 45.93
C GLU A 395 2.97 -37.26 44.68
N LYS A 396 3.88 -36.86 43.76
CA LYS A 396 3.87 -36.92 42.27
C LYS A 396 3.20 -35.79 41.47
N GLY A 397 4.01 -34.76 41.22
CA GLY A 397 4.58 -34.55 39.87
C GLY A 397 3.62 -34.37 38.69
N ARG A 398 2.73 -33.38 38.76
CA ARG A 398 2.12 -32.72 37.59
C ARG A 398 1.90 -31.26 37.95
N LEU A 399 2.78 -30.37 37.50
CA LEU A 399 2.53 -28.93 37.64
C LEU A 399 1.43 -28.58 36.63
N LYS A 400 0.23 -28.30 37.15
CA LYS A 400 -0.91 -27.78 36.40
C LYS A 400 -0.47 -26.56 35.59
N VAL A 401 -0.47 -26.72 34.26
CA VAL A 401 -0.35 -25.61 33.33
C VAL A 401 -1.55 -24.70 33.56
N TRP A 402 -1.24 -23.43 33.81
CA TRP A 402 -2.18 -22.37 34.14
C TRP A 402 -3.29 -22.20 33.09
N ASP A 403 -4.49 -21.96 33.62
CA ASP A 403 -5.75 -21.58 32.96
C ASP A 403 -5.67 -21.15 31.49
N LEU A 404 -6.10 -22.04 30.61
CA LEU A 404 -6.77 -21.69 29.36
C LEU A 404 -8.27 -21.96 29.52
N SER A 405 -8.92 -21.27 30.46
CA SER A 405 -10.37 -21.19 30.49
C SER A 405 -10.83 -20.27 29.35
N ILE A 406 -11.21 -20.89 28.23
CA ILE A 406 -12.06 -20.23 27.23
C ILE A 406 -13.48 -20.32 27.77
N THR A 407 -13.89 -19.32 28.55
CA THR A 407 -15.31 -18.99 28.71
C THR A 407 -15.68 -18.07 27.56
N ASP A 408 -16.06 -18.64 26.43
CA ASP A 408 -17.38 -18.39 25.85
C ASP A 408 -17.69 -19.45 24.78
N GLY A 409 -18.97 -19.82 24.69
CA GLY A 409 -19.57 -20.98 24.00
C GLY A 409 -18.76 -21.75 22.95
N LEU A 410 -18.56 -23.07 23.21
CA LEU A 410 -18.77 -24.23 22.30
C LEU A 410 -17.94 -25.46 22.74
N GLY A 411 -18.59 -26.38 23.47
CA GLY A 411 -18.32 -27.83 23.57
C GLY A 411 -16.87 -28.33 23.79
N GLU A 412 -16.63 -28.93 24.95
CA GLU A 412 -15.43 -29.71 25.31
C GLU A 412 -15.11 -30.82 24.30
N GLU A 413 -14.15 -30.57 23.40
CA GLU A 413 -13.29 -31.61 22.83
C GLU A 413 -11.87 -31.03 22.78
N THR A 414 -11.01 -31.46 23.70
CA THR A 414 -9.61 -31.07 23.73
C THR A 414 -8.78 -31.99 22.83
N CYS A 415 -8.38 -31.51 21.65
CA CYS A 415 -7.29 -32.11 20.89
C CYS A 415 -5.97 -31.83 21.65
N GLU A 416 -5.46 -32.80 22.41
CA GLU A 416 -4.16 -32.67 23.08
C GLU A 416 -3.02 -32.86 22.07
N VAL A 417 -2.38 -31.77 21.63
CA VAL A 417 -1.10 -31.84 20.91
C VAL A 417 -0.01 -32.25 21.90
N PRO A 418 0.86 -33.22 21.58
CA PRO A 418 1.86 -33.71 22.52
C PRO A 418 2.95 -32.66 22.83
N PHE A 419 3.41 -32.66 24.08
CA PHE A 419 4.54 -31.87 24.56
C PHE A 419 5.85 -32.63 24.40
N ILE A 420 6.94 -31.92 24.08
CA ILE A 420 8.30 -32.47 23.98
C ILE A 420 9.29 -31.63 24.80
N SER A 421 10.28 -32.30 25.41
CA SER A 421 11.30 -31.63 26.22
C SER A 421 12.23 -30.76 25.36
N PHE A 422 12.77 -29.69 25.92
CA PHE A 422 13.68 -28.81 25.19
C PHE A 422 14.99 -29.53 24.86
N GLU A 423 15.47 -30.37 25.77
CA GLU A 423 16.69 -31.15 25.62
C GLU A 423 16.63 -32.08 24.40
N GLU A 424 15.46 -32.70 24.16
CA GLU A 424 15.24 -33.54 22.99
C GLU A 424 15.24 -32.74 21.69
N ILE A 425 14.68 -31.52 21.68
CA ILE A 425 14.73 -30.63 20.52
C ILE A 425 16.16 -30.12 20.25
N VAL A 426 16.91 -29.81 21.30
CA VAL A 426 18.33 -29.45 21.21
C VAL A 426 19.11 -30.59 20.54
N ALA A 427 18.90 -31.84 20.97
CA ALA A 427 19.52 -33.00 20.34
C ALA A 427 19.08 -33.17 18.87
N ALA A 428 17.78 -33.07 18.60
CA ALA A 428 17.21 -33.26 17.26
C ALA A 428 17.68 -32.22 16.23
N THR A 429 18.03 -31.02 16.68
CA THR A 429 18.45 -29.89 15.83
C THR A 429 19.97 -29.68 15.82
N ASP A 430 20.74 -30.59 16.43
CA ASP A 430 22.19 -30.45 16.62
C ASP A 430 22.53 -29.10 17.28
N ASN A 431 21.92 -28.86 18.45
CA ASN A 431 22.02 -27.62 19.21
C ASN A 431 21.67 -26.36 18.40
N PHE A 432 20.59 -26.43 17.61
CA PHE A 432 20.17 -25.37 16.70
C PHE A 432 21.29 -24.90 15.74
N SER A 433 22.07 -25.87 15.23
CA SER A 433 23.16 -25.62 14.29
C SER A 433 22.70 -24.80 13.08
N LEU A 434 23.51 -23.83 12.66
CA LEU A 434 23.24 -23.03 11.47
C LEU A 434 23.13 -23.89 10.20
N SER A 435 23.80 -25.04 10.17
CA SER A 435 23.71 -26.01 9.06
C SER A 435 22.30 -26.61 8.90
N LYS A 436 21.48 -26.57 9.95
CA LYS A 436 20.10 -27.04 9.96
C LYS A 436 19.09 -25.90 9.76
N LEU A 437 19.54 -24.65 9.61
CA LEU A 437 18.63 -23.50 9.45
C LEU A 437 17.91 -23.59 8.09
N LEU A 438 16.58 -23.61 8.13
CA LEU A 438 15.71 -23.62 6.96
C LEU A 438 15.29 -22.20 6.54
N GLY A 439 15.15 -21.29 7.52
CA GLY A 439 14.75 -19.90 7.28
C GLY A 439 14.73 -19.06 8.56
N GLN A 440 14.77 -17.74 8.40
CA GLN A 440 14.72 -16.76 9.48
C GLN A 440 13.87 -15.55 9.05
N GLY A 441 12.97 -15.08 9.92
CA GLY A 441 12.12 -13.92 9.67
C GLY A 441 11.60 -13.29 10.96
N GLY A 442 10.62 -12.39 10.84
CA GLY A 442 10.01 -11.67 11.99
C GLY A 442 9.37 -12.60 13.04
N PHE A 443 8.98 -13.81 12.64
CA PHE A 443 8.39 -14.84 13.49
C PHE A 443 9.40 -15.78 14.15
N GLY A 444 10.71 -15.54 13.97
CA GLY A 444 11.78 -16.35 14.55
C GLY A 444 12.56 -17.18 13.53
N LYS A 445 13.20 -18.25 14.00
CA LYS A 445 14.09 -19.11 13.22
C LYS A 445 13.49 -20.50 13.06
N VAL A 446 13.59 -21.09 11.88
CA VAL A 446 13.10 -22.44 11.58
C VAL A 446 14.27 -23.36 11.27
N TYR A 447 14.36 -24.49 11.97
CA TYR A 447 15.44 -25.47 11.83
C TYR A 447 14.90 -26.82 11.36
N LYS A 448 15.67 -27.56 10.57
CA LYS A 448 15.41 -28.96 10.28
C LYS A 448 15.86 -29.81 11.46
N GLY A 449 14.97 -30.63 11.99
CA GLY A 449 15.26 -31.57 13.08
C GLY A 449 14.99 -33.01 12.69
N LEU A 450 15.59 -33.95 13.43
CA LEU A 450 15.33 -35.37 13.33
C LEU A 450 14.86 -35.88 14.70
N LEU A 451 13.56 -36.14 14.84
CA LEU A 451 12.96 -36.66 16.06
C LEU A 451 12.88 -38.18 16.05
N HIS A 452 13.07 -38.81 17.21
CA HIS A 452 12.96 -40.27 17.39
C HIS A 452 13.81 -41.12 16.41
N GLY A 453 14.86 -40.53 15.84
CA GLY A 453 15.84 -41.22 14.99
C GLY A 453 15.53 -41.25 13.49
N ASP A 454 14.28 -41.04 13.07
CA ASP A 454 13.87 -41.17 11.66
C ASP A 454 12.86 -40.11 11.18
N LYS A 455 12.24 -39.34 12.09
CA LYS A 455 11.19 -38.40 11.76
C LYS A 455 11.73 -37.00 11.50
N GLU A 456 11.80 -36.62 10.23
CA GLU A 456 12.16 -35.26 9.83
C GLU A 456 11.06 -34.26 10.22
N VAL A 457 11.46 -33.17 10.88
CA VAL A 457 10.57 -32.11 11.34
C VAL A 457 11.12 -30.72 11.07
N ALA A 458 10.24 -29.73 11.03
CA ALA A 458 10.59 -28.31 11.02
C ALA A 458 10.33 -27.71 12.40
N VAL A 459 11.38 -27.25 13.07
CA VAL A 459 11.36 -26.68 14.41
C VAL A 459 11.37 -25.15 14.30
N LYS A 460 10.21 -24.51 14.49
CA LYS A 460 10.07 -23.05 14.55
C LYS A 460 10.31 -22.58 15.98
N ARG A 461 11.42 -21.88 16.20
CA ARG A 461 11.81 -21.26 17.47
C ARG A 461 11.44 -19.78 17.44
N LEU A 462 10.47 -19.41 18.26
CA LEU A 462 9.95 -18.04 18.33
C LEU A 462 10.95 -17.11 19.04
N SER A 463 10.94 -15.81 18.71
CA SER A 463 11.90 -14.84 19.25
C SER A 463 11.77 -14.66 20.77
N ARG A 464 12.90 -14.66 21.50
CA ARG A 464 12.93 -14.31 22.93
C ARG A 464 12.63 -12.81 23.11
N GLY A 465 11.63 -12.47 23.93
CA GLY A 465 11.42 -11.09 24.42
C GLY A 465 10.36 -10.23 23.73
N SER A 466 9.56 -10.75 22.80
CA SER A 466 8.40 -10.02 22.26
C SER A 466 7.09 -10.50 22.89
N GLY A 467 6.24 -9.58 23.35
CA GLY A 467 4.85 -9.93 23.73
C GLY A 467 4.07 -10.54 22.56
N GLN A 468 4.53 -10.24 21.34
CA GLN A 468 4.05 -10.80 20.09
C GLN A 468 4.27 -12.32 19.96
N GLY A 469 5.48 -12.82 20.23
CA GLY A 469 5.79 -14.24 20.08
C GLY A 469 5.02 -15.14 21.04
N ALA A 470 4.63 -14.64 22.22
CA ALA A 470 3.76 -15.39 23.14
C ALA A 470 2.31 -15.49 22.64
N ILE A 471 1.81 -14.43 21.99
CA ILE A 471 0.46 -14.41 21.39
C ILE A 471 0.43 -15.33 20.16
N GLU A 472 1.43 -15.26 19.30
CA GLU A 472 1.57 -16.13 18.12
C GLU A 472 1.66 -17.59 18.52
N PHE A 473 2.49 -17.91 19.53
CA PHE A 473 2.58 -19.26 20.07
C PHE A 473 1.21 -19.78 20.51
N ARG A 474 0.48 -18.98 21.31
CA ARG A 474 -0.84 -19.35 21.80
C ARG A 474 -1.83 -19.52 20.64
N ASN A 475 -1.82 -18.63 19.67
CA ASN A 475 -2.70 -18.72 18.50
C ASN A 475 -2.40 -19.96 17.67
N GLU A 476 -1.14 -20.22 17.32
CA GLU A 476 -0.77 -21.40 16.53
C GLU A 476 -1.17 -22.68 17.26
N VAL A 477 -0.84 -22.83 18.56
CA VAL A 477 -1.23 -24.02 19.33
C VAL A 477 -2.75 -24.18 19.40
N VAL A 478 -3.51 -23.11 19.67
CA VAL A 478 -4.98 -23.21 19.83
C VAL A 478 -5.69 -23.49 18.49
N VAL A 479 -5.23 -22.86 17.41
CA VAL A 479 -5.85 -22.96 16.07
C VAL A 479 -5.45 -24.27 15.40
N ILE A 480 -4.14 -24.52 15.25
CA ILE A 480 -3.66 -25.61 14.42
C ILE A 480 -3.80 -26.98 15.10
N ALA A 481 -3.84 -27.05 16.44
CA ALA A 481 -4.11 -28.29 17.17
C ALA A 481 -5.44 -28.94 16.77
N LYS A 482 -6.41 -28.12 16.36
CA LYS A 482 -7.76 -28.55 16.01
C LYS A 482 -7.96 -28.77 14.52
N LEU A 483 -6.94 -28.52 13.70
CA LEU A 483 -7.04 -28.56 12.24
C LEU A 483 -6.30 -29.75 11.67
N GLN A 484 -7.01 -30.57 10.91
CA GLN A 484 -6.44 -31.70 10.20
C GLN A 484 -6.98 -31.71 8.78
N HIS A 485 -6.14 -31.29 7.84
CA HIS A 485 -6.51 -31.27 6.43
C HIS A 485 -5.27 -31.45 5.55
N ARG A 486 -5.43 -32.14 4.41
CA ARG A 486 -4.31 -32.48 3.50
C ARG A 486 -3.57 -31.27 2.94
N ASN A 487 -4.23 -30.11 2.86
CA ASN A 487 -3.68 -28.85 2.38
C ASN A 487 -3.34 -27.86 3.50
N LEU A 488 -3.22 -28.32 4.74
CA LEU A 488 -2.72 -27.53 5.88
C LEU A 488 -1.48 -28.21 6.45
N VAL A 489 -0.50 -27.44 6.92
CA VAL A 489 0.68 -28.00 7.58
C VAL A 489 0.29 -28.55 8.95
N ARG A 490 0.72 -29.77 9.25
CA ARG A 490 0.41 -30.43 10.51
C ARG A 490 1.41 -30.08 11.60
N LEU A 491 0.92 -29.55 12.72
CA LEU A 491 1.69 -29.47 13.96
C LEU A 491 1.86 -30.86 14.56
N VAL A 492 3.10 -31.23 14.87
CA VAL A 492 3.47 -32.53 15.44
C VAL A 492 3.45 -32.45 16.97
N CYS A 493 4.14 -31.47 17.52
CA CYS A 493 4.28 -31.25 18.96
C CYS A 493 4.70 -29.80 19.25
N TYR A 494 4.74 -29.43 20.52
CA TYR A 494 5.25 -28.13 20.96
C TYR A 494 6.17 -28.28 22.17
N CYS A 495 7.03 -27.29 22.39
CA CYS A 495 7.92 -27.20 23.55
C CYS A 495 7.85 -25.81 24.17
N VAL A 496 7.76 -25.76 25.51
CA VAL A 496 7.83 -24.53 26.30
C VAL A 496 8.76 -24.76 27.50
N GLN A 497 9.82 -23.97 27.61
CA GLN A 497 10.77 -24.03 28.73
C GLN A 497 11.29 -22.62 29.07
N GLY A 498 10.79 -22.05 30.17
CA GLY A 498 11.05 -20.65 30.51
C GLY A 498 10.58 -19.71 29.40
N ASP A 499 11.50 -18.95 28.80
CA ASP A 499 11.21 -18.06 27.68
C ASP A 499 11.21 -18.76 26.31
N GLU A 500 11.65 -20.01 26.23
CA GLU A 500 11.65 -20.80 25.00
C GLU A 500 10.23 -21.22 24.61
N LYS A 501 9.85 -20.93 23.37
CA LYS A 501 8.59 -21.32 22.76
C LYS A 501 8.87 -21.88 21.38
N LEU A 502 8.65 -23.17 21.20
CA LEU A 502 8.95 -23.88 19.96
C LEU A 502 7.73 -24.64 19.45
N LEU A 503 7.52 -24.57 18.15
CA LEU A 503 6.48 -25.28 17.42
C LEU A 503 7.14 -26.23 16.44
N ILE A 504 6.74 -27.50 16.47
CA ILE A 504 7.35 -28.55 15.67
C ILE A 504 6.35 -29.02 14.63
N TYR A 505 6.65 -28.78 13.36
CA TYR A 505 5.83 -29.12 12.21
C TYR A 505 6.38 -30.34 11.46
N GLU A 506 5.54 -30.95 10.64
CA GLU A 506 6.03 -31.86 9.60
C GLU A 506 7.03 -31.13 8.68
N TYR A 507 8.11 -31.81 8.28
CA TYR A 507 9.06 -31.25 7.33
C TYR A 507 8.53 -31.37 5.89
N LEU A 508 8.63 -30.27 5.13
CA LEU A 508 8.21 -30.22 3.73
C LEU A 508 9.44 -29.93 2.85
N PRO A 509 9.84 -30.88 1.98
CA PRO A 509 11.14 -30.84 1.30
C PRO A 509 11.20 -29.77 0.20
N ASN A 510 10.08 -29.44 -0.44
CA ASN A 510 10.01 -28.49 -1.54
C ASN A 510 9.78 -27.05 -1.06
N LYS A 511 10.09 -26.72 0.20
CA LYS A 511 10.09 -25.34 0.73
C LYS A 511 8.79 -24.58 0.43
N SER A 512 8.84 -23.26 0.33
CA SER A 512 7.71 -22.37 0.07
C SER A 512 7.52 -22.05 -1.41
N LEU A 513 6.28 -21.78 -1.81
CA LEU A 513 5.90 -21.52 -3.20
C LEU A 513 6.59 -20.30 -3.81
N ASP A 514 6.90 -19.29 -2.99
CA ASP A 514 7.68 -18.11 -3.40
C ASP A 514 9.05 -18.47 -3.98
N THR A 515 9.70 -19.54 -3.50
CA THR A 515 10.99 -20.03 -4.00
C THR A 515 10.92 -20.56 -5.44
N PHE A 516 9.72 -20.92 -5.92
CA PHE A 516 9.47 -21.34 -7.30
C PHE A 516 8.92 -20.21 -8.16
N ILE A 517 8.11 -19.32 -7.59
CA ILE A 517 7.49 -18.21 -8.33
C ILE A 517 8.50 -17.08 -8.60
N PHE A 518 9.43 -16.80 -7.69
CA PHE A 518 10.34 -15.66 -7.82
C PHE A 518 11.77 -16.04 -8.24
N ASN A 519 12.13 -17.32 -8.25
CA ASN A 519 13.42 -17.79 -8.78
C ASN A 519 13.29 -18.24 -10.25
N TYR A 520 14.08 -17.64 -11.14
CA TYR A 520 14.05 -17.91 -12.59
C TYR A 520 14.29 -19.38 -12.94
N GLU A 521 15.20 -20.08 -12.24
CA GLU A 521 15.56 -21.47 -12.54
C GLU A 521 14.45 -22.45 -12.11
N ASN A 522 13.80 -22.17 -10.98
CA ASN A 522 12.74 -23.03 -10.42
C ASN A 522 11.38 -22.83 -11.10
N LYS A 523 11.17 -21.71 -11.81
CA LYS A 523 9.93 -21.43 -12.56
C LYS A 523 9.60 -22.51 -13.59
N LEU A 524 10.63 -23.14 -14.15
CA LEU A 524 10.51 -24.21 -15.16
C LEU A 524 9.93 -25.50 -14.57
N MET A 525 9.99 -25.69 -13.25
CA MET A 525 9.40 -26.84 -12.56
C MET A 525 7.90 -26.66 -12.26
N LEU A 526 7.36 -25.44 -12.46
CA LEU A 526 5.94 -25.14 -12.33
C LEU A 526 5.29 -25.02 -13.70
N ASP A 527 4.97 -26.16 -14.32
CA ASP A 527 4.09 -26.19 -15.47
C ASP A 527 2.65 -25.77 -15.09
N TRP A 528 1.81 -25.53 -16.08
CA TRP A 528 0.44 -25.07 -15.82
C TRP A 528 -0.38 -26.08 -15.01
N THR A 529 -0.17 -27.37 -15.24
CA THR A 529 -0.85 -28.45 -14.52
C THR A 529 -0.52 -28.40 -13.02
N THR A 530 0.76 -28.27 -12.68
CA THR A 530 1.24 -28.14 -11.30
C THR A 530 0.69 -26.87 -10.66
N ARG A 531 0.72 -25.74 -11.37
CA ARG A 531 0.15 -24.47 -10.88
C ARG A 531 -1.34 -24.58 -10.57
N PHE A 532 -2.11 -25.21 -11.45
CA PHE A 532 -3.54 -25.39 -11.25
C PHE A 532 -3.82 -26.29 -10.05
N ASN A 533 -3.06 -27.38 -9.87
CA ASN A 533 -3.16 -28.25 -8.70
C ASN A 533 -2.83 -27.49 -7.41
N ILE A 534 -1.82 -26.62 -7.42
CA ILE A 534 -1.48 -25.75 -6.30
C ILE A 534 -2.63 -24.78 -5.99
N ILE A 535 -3.17 -24.06 -6.97
CA ILE A 535 -4.32 -23.15 -6.78
C ILE A 535 -5.50 -23.90 -6.17
N LYS A 536 -5.83 -25.06 -6.72
CA LYS A 536 -6.92 -25.91 -6.26
C LYS A 536 -6.70 -26.41 -4.83
N GLY A 537 -5.48 -26.80 -4.47
CA GLY A 537 -5.15 -27.24 -3.13
C GLY A 537 -5.21 -26.11 -2.09
N VAL A 538 -4.73 -24.91 -2.43
CA VAL A 538 -4.85 -23.72 -1.57
C VAL A 538 -6.32 -23.35 -1.37
N ALA A 539 -7.12 -23.33 -2.44
CA ALA A 539 -8.55 -23.05 -2.35
C ALA A 539 -9.29 -24.06 -1.45
N ARG A 540 -8.94 -25.36 -1.54
CA ARG A 540 -9.48 -26.40 -0.64
C ARG A 540 -9.08 -26.19 0.82
N GLY A 541 -7.82 -25.83 1.07
CA GLY A 541 -7.35 -25.51 2.41
C GLY A 541 -8.10 -24.32 3.02
N LEU A 542 -8.34 -23.26 2.24
CA LEU A 542 -9.11 -22.10 2.68
C LEU A 542 -10.59 -22.40 2.88
N LEU A 543 -11.20 -23.15 1.96
CA LEU A 543 -12.59 -23.59 2.10
C LEU A 543 -12.78 -24.37 3.40
N TYR A 544 -11.85 -25.28 3.69
CA TYR A 544 -11.85 -26.01 4.95
C TYR A 544 -11.80 -25.07 6.16
N LEU A 545 -10.87 -24.11 6.19
CA LEU A 545 -10.75 -23.15 7.29
C LEU A 545 -12.01 -22.27 7.47
N HIS A 546 -12.66 -21.89 6.37
CA HIS A 546 -13.77 -20.94 6.41
C HIS A 546 -15.13 -21.60 6.63
N GLN A 547 -15.32 -22.84 6.16
CA GLN A 547 -16.64 -23.47 6.10
C GLN A 547 -16.68 -24.90 6.65
N ASP A 548 -15.67 -25.73 6.35
CA ASP A 548 -15.75 -27.17 6.67
C ASP A 548 -15.11 -27.54 8.02
N SER A 549 -14.37 -26.64 8.66
CA SER A 549 -13.85 -26.83 10.02
C SER A 549 -14.92 -26.54 11.07
N ARG A 550 -14.81 -27.20 12.23
CA ARG A 550 -15.74 -27.03 13.36
C ARG A 550 -15.89 -25.57 13.82
N LEU A 551 -14.86 -24.76 13.60
CA LEU A 551 -14.86 -23.33 13.88
C LEU A 551 -14.49 -22.61 12.58
N MET A 552 -15.10 -21.45 12.33
CA MET A 552 -14.69 -20.59 11.21
C MET A 552 -13.37 -19.90 11.56
N ILE A 553 -12.34 -20.10 10.74
CA ILE A 553 -10.98 -19.64 11.00
C ILE A 553 -10.49 -18.78 9.85
N ILE A 554 -10.16 -17.52 10.13
CA ILE A 554 -9.55 -16.62 9.14
C ILE A 554 -8.04 -16.58 9.37
N HIS A 555 -7.26 -16.95 8.35
CA HIS A 555 -5.80 -17.05 8.44
C HIS A 555 -5.10 -15.69 8.64
N ARG A 556 -5.57 -14.62 7.97
CA ARG A 556 -5.08 -13.23 8.05
C ARG A 556 -3.64 -12.95 7.60
N ASP A 557 -2.91 -13.95 7.11
CA ASP A 557 -1.53 -13.80 6.61
C ASP A 557 -1.27 -14.80 5.47
N LEU A 558 -2.19 -14.88 4.52
CA LEU A 558 -2.05 -15.80 3.39
C LEU A 558 -1.18 -15.14 2.30
N LYS A 559 -0.02 -15.75 2.04
CA LYS A 559 0.98 -15.28 1.07
C LYS A 559 1.78 -16.45 0.52
N THR A 560 2.50 -16.25 -0.59
CA THR A 560 3.27 -17.31 -1.26
C THR A 560 4.37 -17.92 -0.40
N SER A 561 4.96 -17.16 0.55
CA SER A 561 5.94 -17.70 1.51
C SER A 561 5.30 -18.57 2.61
N ASN A 562 3.99 -18.46 2.82
CA ASN A 562 3.22 -19.28 3.77
C ASN A 562 2.54 -20.49 3.11
N ILE A 563 2.72 -20.69 1.79
CA ILE A 563 2.31 -21.90 1.09
C ILE A 563 3.53 -22.81 0.93
N LEU A 564 3.61 -23.88 1.72
CA LEU A 564 4.68 -24.87 1.63
C LEU A 564 4.30 -26.01 0.67
N LEU A 565 5.30 -26.66 0.08
CA LEU A 565 5.13 -27.73 -0.89
C LEU A 565 5.69 -29.06 -0.35
N ASP A 566 4.88 -30.11 -0.38
CA ASP A 566 5.33 -31.46 -0.06
C ASP A 566 6.16 -32.08 -1.20
N GLY A 567 6.63 -33.32 -1.01
CA GLY A 567 7.48 -34.03 -1.99
C GLY A 567 6.84 -34.19 -3.37
N ASP A 568 5.52 -34.19 -3.45
CA ASP A 568 4.74 -34.36 -4.68
C ASP A 568 4.23 -33.02 -5.24
N MET A 569 4.77 -31.89 -4.76
CA MET A 569 4.39 -30.52 -5.13
C MET A 569 2.94 -30.15 -4.75
N ASN A 570 2.34 -30.82 -3.77
CA ASN A 570 1.04 -30.41 -3.25
C ASN A 570 1.18 -29.26 -2.24
N PRO A 571 0.27 -28.29 -2.25
CA PRO A 571 0.34 -27.14 -1.35
C PRO A 571 -0.20 -27.45 0.04
N LYS A 572 0.49 -26.91 1.05
CA LYS A 572 0.06 -26.88 2.44
C LYS A 572 0.18 -25.47 3.01
N ILE A 573 -0.93 -24.93 3.49
CA ILE A 573 -0.99 -23.61 4.13
C ILE A 573 -0.35 -23.70 5.52
N SER A 574 0.51 -22.74 5.85
CA SER A 574 1.32 -22.68 7.06
C SER A 574 1.25 -21.29 7.71
N ASP A 575 1.79 -21.17 8.93
CA ASP A 575 1.94 -19.91 9.69
C ASP A 575 0.61 -19.29 10.20
N PHE A 576 -0.01 -19.96 11.15
CA PHE A 576 -1.28 -19.56 11.78
C PHE A 576 -1.12 -18.55 12.93
N GLY A 577 0.05 -17.93 13.11
CA GLY A 577 0.30 -17.01 14.23
C GLY A 577 -0.67 -15.83 14.30
N MET A 578 -1.19 -15.41 13.15
CA MET A 578 -2.15 -14.31 13.01
C MET A 578 -3.61 -14.76 12.91
N ALA A 579 -3.86 -16.07 12.86
CA ALA A 579 -5.18 -16.63 12.60
C ALA A 579 -6.17 -16.27 13.72
N ARG A 580 -7.44 -16.13 13.34
CA ARG A 580 -8.54 -15.85 14.27
C ARG A 580 -9.66 -16.85 14.11
N ILE A 581 -10.21 -17.26 15.24
CA ILE A 581 -11.39 -18.11 15.37
C ILE A 581 -12.61 -17.19 15.51
N PHE A 582 -13.66 -17.43 14.74
CA PHE A 582 -14.96 -16.77 14.85
C PHE A 582 -15.97 -17.70 15.51
N GLY A 583 -16.75 -17.17 16.46
CA GLY A 583 -17.88 -17.88 17.07
C GLY A 583 -19.09 -17.93 16.13
N GLY A 584 -19.96 -18.93 16.30
CA GLY A 584 -21.00 -19.33 15.32
C GLY A 584 -21.76 -18.19 14.61
N ASP A 585 -22.23 -17.17 15.34
CA ASP A 585 -23.05 -16.08 14.78
C ASP A 585 -22.24 -14.80 14.44
N GLU A 586 -20.92 -14.79 14.64
CA GLU A 586 -20.07 -13.64 14.35
C GLU A 586 -19.74 -13.57 12.85
N GLN A 587 -20.41 -12.67 12.11
CA GLN A 587 -20.07 -12.39 10.71
C GLN A 587 -19.03 -11.27 10.53
N GLN A 588 -18.72 -10.52 11.59
CA GLN A 588 -17.81 -9.37 11.57
C GLN A 588 -17.07 -9.24 12.90
N ALA A 589 -15.76 -8.93 12.85
CA ALA A 589 -14.96 -8.65 14.03
C ALA A 589 -14.08 -7.42 13.82
N ASN A 590 -14.20 -6.42 14.70
CA ASN A 590 -13.31 -5.26 14.71
C ASN A 590 -11.95 -5.65 15.30
N THR A 591 -10.87 -5.25 14.63
CA THR A 591 -9.51 -5.52 15.08
C THR A 591 -8.77 -4.20 15.24
N ASN A 592 -8.29 -3.90 16.46
CA ASN A 592 -7.54 -2.66 16.75
C ASN A 592 -6.10 -2.68 16.22
N ARG A 593 -5.74 -3.71 15.44
CA ARG A 593 -4.39 -3.93 14.96
C ARG A 593 -4.44 -4.52 13.55
N VAL A 594 -3.92 -3.74 12.60
CA VAL A 594 -3.64 -4.21 11.24
C VAL A 594 -2.56 -5.30 11.33
N VAL A 595 -2.85 -6.47 10.77
CA VAL A 595 -1.92 -7.61 10.69
C VAL A 595 -2.10 -8.30 9.34
N GLY A 596 -1.06 -8.99 8.89
CA GLY A 596 -0.93 -9.51 7.53
C GLY A 596 0.18 -8.79 6.79
N THR A 597 0.80 -9.45 5.80
CA THR A 597 1.80 -8.86 4.90
C THR A 597 1.21 -8.14 3.70
#